data_AF-A0AAP8ME60-F1
#
_entry.id   AF-A0AAP8ME60-F1
#
_cell.length_a   1.000
_cell.length_b   1.000
_cell.length_c   1.000
_cell.angle_alpha   90.00
_cell.angle_beta   90.00
_cell.angle_gamma   90.00
#
_symmetry.space_group_name_H-M   'P 1'
#
loop_
_entity.id
_entity.type
_entity.pdbx_description
1 polymer ?
#
loop_
_entity_poly.entity_id
_entity_poly.type
_entity_poly.pdbx_seq_one_letter_code
_entity_poly.pdbx_strand_id
1 'polypeptide(L)' 'MDEWLTEYGVTIGVSALILFMMFIVWDLAKRSNAGRFGTIILYIGLAMGMFGFAIKFVISYLLENAGGVG' A
#
# COMPACT_ATOMS: atom_id res chain seq x y z
N MET A 1 18.44 -5.46 -24.36
CA MET A 1 17.02 -5.82 -24.48
C MET A 1 16.51 -6.21 -23.08
N ASP A 2 16.80 -5.43 -22.02
CA ASP A 2 16.71 -5.97 -20.64
C ASP A 2 16.32 -4.93 -19.58
N GLU A 3 16.37 -3.61 -19.88
CA GLU A 3 16.07 -2.56 -18.89
C GLU A 3 14.57 -2.45 -18.56
N TRP A 4 13.69 -2.49 -19.56
CA TRP A 4 12.25 -2.34 -19.33
C TRP A 4 11.67 -3.49 -18.48
N LEU A 5 12.13 -4.73 -18.67
CA LEU A 5 11.73 -5.85 -17.83
C LEU A 5 12.29 -5.75 -16.42
N THR A 6 13.50 -5.20 -16.27
CA THR A 6 14.13 -5.02 -14.97
C THR A 6 13.42 -3.91 -14.20
N GLU A 7 13.13 -2.78 -14.83
CA GLU A 7 12.52 -1.63 -14.17
C GLU A 7 11.05 -1.87 -13.83
N TYR A 8 10.26 -2.39 -14.78
CA TYR A 8 8.86 -2.75 -14.51
C TYR A 8 8.76 -4.03 -13.66
N GLY A 9 9.63 -5.01 -13.87
CA GLY A 9 9.62 -6.27 -13.12
C GLY A 9 10.02 -6.10 -11.67
N VAL A 10 11.05 -5.30 -11.37
CA VAL A 10 11.43 -4.97 -9.99
C VAL A 10 10.35 -4.09 -9.35
N THR A 11 9.83 -3.08 -10.05
CA THR A 11 8.79 -2.19 -9.50
C THR A 11 7.50 -2.96 -9.18
N ILE A 12 7.05 -3.83 -10.09
CA ILE A 12 5.84 -4.65 -9.86
C ILE A 12 6.12 -5.74 -8.83
N GLY A 13 7.28 -6.39 -8.86
CA GLY A 13 7.65 -7.45 -7.91
C GLY A 13 7.75 -6.93 -6.47
N VAL A 14 8.43 -5.79 -6.27
CA VAL A 14 8.59 -5.17 -4.94
C VAL A 14 7.26 -4.58 -4.45
N SER A 15 6.48 -3.93 -5.33
CA SER A 15 5.16 -3.40 -4.92
C SER A 15 4.17 -4.51 -4.57
N ALA A 16 4.15 -5.63 -5.29
CA ALA A 16 3.35 -6.81 -4.96
C ALA A 16 3.77 -7.43 -3.62
N LEU A 17 5.07 -7.53 -3.35
CA LEU A 17 5.61 -8.03 -2.08
C LEU A 17 5.18 -7.14 -0.89
N ILE A 18 5.24 -5.82 -1.05
CA ILE A 18 4.82 -4.86 -0.01
C ILE A 18 3.30 -4.94 0.24
N LEU A 19 2.51 -5.05 -0.84
CA LEU A 19 1.06 -5.26 -0.73
C LEU A 19 0.72 -6.56 0.00
N PHE A 20 1.47 -7.63 -0.26
CA PHE A 20 1.30 -8.91 0.43
C PHE A 20 1.61 -8.79 1.92
N MET A 21 2.66 -8.06 2.32
CA MET A 21 2.92 -7.76 3.73
C MET A 21 1.76 -6.97 4.39
N MET A 22 1.24 -5.94 3.73
CA MET A 22 0.09 -5.18 4.25
C MET A 22 -1.17 -6.04 4.38
N PHE A 23 -1.40 -6.95 3.42
CA PHE A 23 -2.52 -7.89 3.44
C PHE A 23 -2.41 -8.90 4.60
N ILE A 24 -1.21 -9.40 4.90
CA ILE A 24 -1.00 -10.30 6.05
C ILE A 24 -1.30 -9.58 7.37
N VAL A 25 -0.85 -8.33 7.53
CA VAL A 25 -1.15 -7.54 8.73
C VAL A 25 -2.65 -7.30 8.85
N TRP A 26 -3.34 -7.04 7.73
CA TRP A 26 -4.81 -6.95 7.67
C TRP A 26 -5.49 -8.27 8.08
N ASP A 27 -5.06 -9.42 7.56
CA ASP A 27 -5.68 -10.72 7.89
C ASP A 27 -5.40 -11.12 9.34
N LEU A 28 -4.18 -10.89 9.83
CA LEU A 28 -3.83 -11.11 11.24
C LEU A 28 -4.68 -10.22 12.15
N ALA A 29 -4.89 -8.97 11.75
CA ALA A 29 -5.80 -8.05 12.41
C ALA A 29 -7.24 -8.57 12.46
N LYS A 30 -7.76 -9.04 11.32
CA LYS A 30 -9.12 -9.54 11.20
C LYS A 30 -9.34 -10.82 12.02
N ARG A 31 -8.36 -11.75 12.00
CA ARG A 31 -8.44 -13.07 12.65
C ARG A 31 -8.14 -13.03 14.14
N SER A 32 -7.29 -12.12 14.61
CA SER A 32 -6.74 -12.22 15.96
C SER A 32 -7.76 -11.98 17.07
N ASN A 33 -8.99 -11.53 16.78
CA ASN A 33 -10.02 -11.28 17.82
C ASN A 33 -9.44 -10.54 19.03
N ALA A 34 -8.45 -9.66 18.78
CA ALA A 34 -7.66 -9.01 19.80
C ALA A 34 -8.64 -8.13 20.56
N GLY A 35 -9.06 -8.58 21.76
CA GLY A 35 -10.28 -8.13 22.42
C GLY A 35 -10.41 -6.61 22.45
N ARG A 36 -11.62 -6.05 22.32
CA ARG A 36 -12.02 -4.62 22.27
C ARG A 36 -10.95 -3.55 21.96
N PHE A 37 -9.90 -3.42 22.77
CA PHE A 37 -8.73 -2.57 22.50
C PHE A 37 -7.95 -2.97 21.25
N GLY A 38 -7.73 -4.25 21.02
CA GLY A 38 -6.97 -4.74 19.86
C GLY A 38 -7.71 -4.47 18.55
N THR A 39 -9.03 -4.66 18.52
CA THR A 39 -9.86 -4.35 17.34
C THR A 39 -9.80 -2.87 16.97
N ILE A 40 -9.75 -1.96 17.94
CA ILE A 40 -9.64 -0.51 17.69
C ILE A 40 -8.27 -0.16 17.08
N ILE A 41 -7.17 -0.63 17.69
CA ILE A 41 -5.81 -0.39 17.18
C ILE A 41 -5.64 -0.98 15.79
N LEU A 42 -6.20 -2.17 15.56
CA LEU A 42 -6.19 -2.82 14.27
C LEU A 42 -6.98 -2.05 13.23
N TYR A 43 -8.17 -1.56 13.55
CA TYR A 43 -8.95 -0.74 12.63
C TYR A 43 -8.25 0.59 12.30
N ILE A 44 -7.59 1.21 13.28
CA ILE A 44 -6.79 2.43 13.08
C ILE A 44 -5.54 2.16 12.24
N GLY A 45 -4.79 1.09 12.53
CA GLY A 45 -3.61 0.70 11.74
C GLY A 45 -3.98 0.33 10.30
N LEU A 46 -5.12 -0.33 10.11
CA LEU A 46 -5.69 -0.64 8.80
C LEU A 46 -6.07 0.62 8.03
N ALA A 47 -6.80 1.52 8.69
CA ALA A 47 -7.21 2.80 8.11
C ALA A 47 -5.97 3.63 7.76
N MET A 48 -4.96 3.67 8.62
CA MET A 48 -3.70 4.39 8.37
C MET A 48 -2.90 3.77 7.21
N GLY A 49 -2.84 2.44 7.11
CA GLY A 49 -2.17 1.75 6.00
C GLY A 49 -2.88 1.98 4.66
N MET A 50 -4.21 1.86 4.63
CA MET A 50 -5.02 2.12 3.44
C MET A 50 -4.98 3.62 3.06
N PHE A 51 -4.98 4.51 4.05
CA PHE A 51 -4.89 5.96 3.83
C PHE A 51 -3.50 6.38 3.33
N GLY A 52 -2.42 5.79 3.85
CA GLY A 52 -1.06 6.03 3.35
C GLY A 52 -0.86 5.58 1.91
N PHE A 53 -1.41 4.41 1.55
CA PHE A 53 -1.41 3.95 0.16
C PHE A 53 -2.27 4.84 -0.74
N ALA A 54 -3.47 5.23 -0.28
CA ALA A 54 -4.35 6.12 -1.02
C ALA A 54 -3.72 7.50 -1.24
N ILE A 55 -3.08 8.10 -0.21
CA ILE A 55 -2.35 9.36 -0.34
C ILE A 55 -1.23 9.24 -1.37
N LYS A 56 -0.43 8.17 -1.35
CA LYS A 56 0.62 7.98 -2.36
C LYS A 56 0.03 7.98 -3.77
N PHE A 57 -1.09 7.29 -3.96
CA PHE A 57 -1.78 7.23 -5.25
C PHE A 57 -2.31 8.60 -5.68
N VAL A 58 -2.91 9.35 -4.75
CA VAL A 58 -3.42 10.70 -4.98
C VAL A 58 -2.29 11.68 -5.27
N ILE A 59 -1.17 11.61 -4.55
CA ILE A 59 0.00 12.46 -4.80
C ILE A 59 0.63 12.11 -6.15
N SER A 60 0.78 10.83 -6.50
CA SER A 60 1.25 10.44 -7.83
C SER A 60 0.34 10.97 -8.92
N TYR A 61 -0.98 10.84 -8.75
CA TYR A 61 -1.97 11.35 -9.71
C TYR A 61 -1.97 12.88 -9.78
N LEU A 62 -1.89 13.57 -8.64
CA LEU A 62 -1.80 15.04 -8.60
C LEU A 62 -0.46 15.54 -9.13
N LEU A 63 0.64 14.82 -8.93
CA LEU A 63 1.94 15.20 -9.48
C LEU A 63 1.99 14.95 -10.99
N GLU A 64 1.33 13.90 -11.47
CA GLU A 64 1.14 13.63 -12.90
C GLU A 64 0.15 14.62 -13.56
N ASN A 65 -0.89 15.06 -12.84
CA ASN A 65 -1.91 15.98 -13.36
C ASN A 65 -1.59 17.47 -13.14
N ALA A 66 -0.88 17.83 -12.08
CA ALA A 66 -0.40 19.20 -11.82
C ALA A 66 0.99 19.43 -12.45
N GLY A 67 1.77 18.37 -12.63
CA GLY A 67 2.91 18.34 -13.54
C GLY A 67 2.45 18.11 -14.97
N GLY A 68 1.72 19.08 -15.53
CA GLY A 68 1.66 19.23 -16.97
C GLY A 68 3.08 19.46 -17.51
N VAL A 69 3.74 18.37 -17.89
CA VAL A 69 4.90 18.32 -18.79
C VAL A 69 4.31 17.59 -20.02
N GLY A 70 4.03 18.23 -21.15
CA GLY A 70 4.81 19.33 -21.73
C GLY A 70 6.16 18.79 -22.13
#